data_AF-A0A7C3XVU6-F1
#
_entry.id   AF-A0A7C3XVU6-F1
#
_cell.length_a   1.000
_cell.length_b   1.000
_cell.length_c   1.000
_cell.angle_alpha   90.00
_cell.angle_beta   90.00
_cell.angle_gamma   90.00
#
_symmetry.space_group_name_H-M   'P 1'
#
loop_
_entity.id
_entity.type
_entity.pdbx_description
1 polymer ?
#
loop_
_entity_poly.entity_id
_entity_poly.type
_entity_poly.pdbx_seq_one_letter_code
_entity_poly.pdbx_strand_id
1 'polypeptide(L)' 'GKRLFDAMETIPVRMISYGGSSSNISILINSGLKNEALNALNEKLFFHAEKV' A
#
# COMPACT_ATOMS: atom_id res chain seq x y z
N GLY A 1 -8.13 10.51 -2.62
CA GLY A 1 -6.67 10.40 -2.77
C GLY A 1 -6.32 8.98 -3.12
N LYS A 2 -5.14 8.73 -3.67
CA LYS A 2 -4.76 7.41 -4.17
C LYS A 2 -4.52 6.44 -2.99
N ARG A 3 -5.58 5.75 -2.52
CA ARG A 3 -5.62 4.92 -1.28
C ARG A 3 -4.39 4.06 -1.00
N LEU A 4 -3.73 3.54 -2.04
CA LEU A 4 -2.48 2.80 -1.93
C LEU A 4 -1.32 3.63 -1.38
N PHE A 5 -1.12 4.84 -1.90
CA PHE A 5 -0.03 5.71 -1.47
C PHE A 5 -0.30 6.29 -0.09
N ASP A 6 -1.56 6.57 0.22
CA ASP A 6 -1.99 6.98 1.57
C ASP A 6 -1.66 5.87 2.60
N ALA A 7 -1.80 4.60 2.23
CA ALA A 7 -1.41 3.47 3.08
C ALA A 7 0.09 3.33 3.29
N MET A 8 0.90 3.82 2.34
CA MET A 8 2.36 3.70 2.34
C MET A 8 3.07 4.98 2.78
N GLU A 9 2.34 6.00 3.24
CA GLU A 9 2.89 7.32 3.60
C GLU A 9 4.01 7.23 4.66
N THR A 10 3.85 6.34 5.65
CA THR A 10 4.81 6.17 6.75
C THR A 10 5.89 5.12 6.47
N ILE A 11 5.79 4.38 5.36
CA ILE A 11 6.69 3.27 5.04
C ILE A 11 7.67 3.70 3.95
N PRO A 12 8.99 3.64 4.19
CA PRO A 12 10.00 3.99 3.19
C PRO A 12 9.94 3.07 1.96
N VAL A 13 9.34 3.56 0.89
CA VAL A 13 9.30 2.92 -0.42
C VAL A 13 10.60 3.23 -1.18
N ARG A 14 11.27 2.18 -1.66
CA ARG A 14 12.51 2.30 -2.46
C ARG A 14 12.25 2.32 -3.96
N MET A 15 11.20 1.64 -4.40
CA MET A 15 10.85 1.54 -5.82
C MET A 15 9.36 1.28 -5.96
N ILE A 16 8.78 1.81 -7.04
CA ILE A 16 7.42 1.49 -7.48
C ILE A 16 7.50 1.12 -8.96
N SER A 17 6.97 -0.04 -9.31
CA SER A 17 6.77 -0.46 -10.70
C SER A 17 5.28 -0.56 -10.97
N TYR A 18 4.79 0.29 -11.89
CA TYR A 18 3.40 0.32 -12.34
C TYR A 18 3.36 0.68 -13.83
N GLY A 19 2.33 0.22 -14.55
CA GLY A 19 2.16 0.47 -15.99
C GLY A 19 2.36 -0.76 -16.89
N GLY A 20 2.89 -1.87 -16.36
CA GLY A 20 2.97 -3.15 -17.08
C GLY A 20 1.65 -3.95 -17.09
N SER A 21 0.69 -3.58 -16.22
CA SER A 21 -0.66 -4.13 -16.11
C SER A 21 -1.57 -3.07 -15.49
N SER A 22 -2.85 -3.04 -15.88
CA SER A 22 -3.86 -2.16 -15.27
C SER A 22 -4.32 -2.64 -13.88
N SER A 23 -4.05 -3.90 -13.54
CA SER A 23 -4.53 -4.56 -12.32
C SER A 23 -3.43 -4.83 -11.30
N ASN A 24 -2.16 -4.55 -11.61
CA ASN A 24 -1.03 -4.87 -10.75
C ASN A 24 -0.11 -3.68 -10.55
N ILE A 25 0.41 -3.59 -9.33
CA ILE A 25 1.47 -2.69 -8.93
C ILE A 25 2.45 -3.49 -8.08
N SER A 26 3.74 -3.21 -8.23
CA SER A 26 4.79 -3.81 -7.40
C SER A 26 5.55 -2.71 -6.68
N ILE A 27 5.74 -2.88 -5.37
CA ILE A 27 6.39 -1.91 -4.50
C ILE A 27 7.56 -2.60 -3.81
N LEU A 28 8.74 -1.96 -3.82
CA LEU A 28 9.91 -2.42 -3.10
C LEU A 28 10.06 -1.68 -1.79
N ILE A 29 10.16 -2.44 -0.69
CA ILE A 29 10.33 -1.94 0.67
C ILE A 29 11.46 -2.70 1.38
N ASN A 30 11.83 -2.25 2.58
CA ASN A 30 12.67 -3.04 3.47
C ASN A 30 11.91 -4.28 3.96
N SER A 31 12.54 -5.46 3.93
CA SER A 31 11.95 -6.70 4.43
C SER A 31 11.57 -6.63 5.92
N GLY A 32 12.29 -5.84 6.72
CA GLY A 32 11.97 -5.60 8.13
C GLY A 32 10.62 -4.92 8.35
N LEU A 33 10.07 -4.25 7.33
CA LEU A 33 8.79 -3.54 7.38
C LEU A 33 7.65 -4.33 6.70
N LYS A 34 7.89 -5.59 6.30
CA LYS A 34 6.91 -6.38 5.53
C LYS A 34 5.55 -6.46 6.21
N ASN A 35 5.52 -6.81 7.50
CA ASN A 35 4.26 -6.99 8.22
C ASN A 35 3.53 -5.66 8.41
N GLU A 36 4.24 -4.59 8.75
CA GLU A 36 3.69 -3.24 8.88
C GLU A 36 3.07 -2.77 7.55
N ALA A 37 3.78 -2.96 6.43
CA ALA A 37 3.27 -2.60 5.12
C ALA A 37 2.03 -3.39 4.73
N LEU A 38 2.01 -4.71 4.95
CA LEU A 38 0.84 -5.53 4.65
C LEU A 38 -0.36 -5.14 5.51
N ASN A 39 -0.15 -4.86 6.80
CA ASN A 39 -1.19 -4.41 7.70
C ASN A 39 -1.75 -3.04 7.31
N ALA A 40 -0.89 -2.07 7.02
CA ALA A 40 -1.30 -0.73 6.60
C ALA A 40 -2.07 -0.75 5.27
N LEU A 41 -1.62 -1.55 4.30
CA LEU A 41 -2.35 -1.78 3.05
C LEU A 41 -3.72 -2.36 3.33
N ASN A 42 -3.79 -3.39 4.16
CA ASN A 42 -5.05 -4.05 4.47
C ASN A 42 -6.05 -3.08 5.14
N GLU A 43 -5.58 -2.35 6.15
CA GLU A 43 -6.35 -1.33 6.88
C GLU A 43 -6.93 -0.27 5.94
N LYS A 44 -6.10 0.34 5.09
CA LYS A 44 -6.54 1.47 4.26
C LYS A 44 -7.31 1.05 3.00
N LEU A 45 -7.07 -0.16 2.47
CA LEU A 45 -7.68 -0.60 1.21
C LEU A 45 -9.00 -1.36 1.41
N PHE A 46 -9.14 -2.13 2.48
CA PHE A 46 -10.27 -3.05 2.65
C PHE A 46 -11.16 -2.74 3.85
N PHE A 47 -10.63 -2.09 4.90
CA PHE A 47 -11.48 -1.62 5.99
C PHE A 47 -12.07 -0.25 5.64
N HIS A 48 -13.38 -0.20 5.50
CA HIS A 48 -14.16 1.03 5.55
C HIS A 48 -15.09 0.92 6.74
N ALA A 49 -14.98 1.87 7.68
CA ALA A 49 -16.11 2.18 8.52
C ALA A 49 -17.18 2.74 7.57
N GLU A 50 -18.20 1.94 7.29
CA GLU A 50 -19.42 2.43 6.68
C GLU A 50 -19.85 3.65 7.50
N LYS A 51 -19.93 4.82 6.87
CA LYS A 51 -20.58 5.97 7.50
C LYS A 51 -22.05 5.61 7.59
N VAL A 52 -22.45 5.07 8.74
CA VAL A 52 -23.85 5.07 9.20
C VAL A 52 -24.32 6.52 9.31
#